data_AF-A0A7Y3MVL6-F1
#
_entry.id   AF-A0A7Y3MVL6-F1
#
_cell.length_a   1.000
_cell.length_b   1.000
_cell.length_c   1.000
_cell.angle_alpha   90.00
_cell.angle_beta   90.00
_cell.angle_gamma   90.00
#
_symmetry.space_group_name_H-M   'P 1'
#
loop_
_entity.id
_entity.type
_entity.pdbx_description
1 polymer ?
#
loop_
_entity_poly.entity_id
_entity_poly.type
_entity_poly.pdbx_seq_one_letter_code
_entity_poly.pdbx_strand_id
1 'polypeptide(L)'
;MPGWHEATKELQDAGEIQMVGIIQEQHPDRAALFMQWKEMGWPLMVDSYNLLEAPYVPISLALDEHGVIQQVLRPLEDVGELDEAFLSSTFDDPVTEAPSAATPPDLESLRVQAQQGGADEWMAYGNALATWGPENRIDAVVDAFSRVVEAEPEDGWAQFRLGVAHRARYDSPDRQPDDFQKAVDHWSAALALDPNQYIWRRRIQQYGPRLDKPYPFYDWVIQAREEVAARGDEPLRLAVEPRGAEFAEPAQEFVRRETTVAEPDPQGRVLRDEGDFISLESTAVPAAVGHGEVARFHLVFRPITEKKAHWNNEAEDMVLWVDPPRGWEVERQMMTHPLPPELVSQEERIIEVEVRAPERSLRRTATIPAYALYYVCEDVNGLCMYRRQDVELTARIRRP
;
A
#
# COMPACT_ATOMS: atom_id res chain seq x y z
N MET A 1 9.33 5.96 12.29
CA MET A 1 9.57 6.72 13.54
C MET A 1 11.00 6.46 14.01
N PRO A 2 12.02 6.99 13.30
CA PRO A 2 13.40 6.64 13.64
C PRO A 2 13.79 7.33 14.94
N GLY A 3 14.10 6.53 15.97
CA GLY A 3 14.84 6.92 17.18
C GLY A 3 14.16 7.81 18.22
N TRP A 4 13.18 8.66 17.87
CA TRP A 4 12.63 9.63 18.84
C TRP A 4 12.07 8.99 20.12
N HIS A 5 11.39 7.83 19.99
CA HIS A 5 10.86 7.09 21.13
C HIS A 5 11.93 6.62 22.13
N GLU A 6 13.12 6.26 21.64
CA GLU A 6 14.27 5.92 22.49
C GLU A 6 14.92 7.20 23.02
N ALA A 7 15.12 8.19 22.15
CA ALA A 7 15.86 9.41 22.46
C ALA A 7 15.17 10.27 23.52
N THR A 8 13.83 10.27 23.60
CA THR A 8 13.07 11.05 24.58
C THR A 8 12.47 10.22 25.71
N LYS A 9 12.89 8.96 25.87
CA LYS A 9 12.30 8.07 26.88
C LYS A 9 12.46 8.62 28.30
N GLU A 10 13.65 9.09 28.66
CA GLU A 10 13.92 9.63 30.00
C GLU A 10 13.09 10.88 30.30
N LEU A 11 12.94 11.79 29.32
CA LEU A 11 12.12 13.00 29.44
C LEU A 11 10.62 12.68 29.60
N GLN A 12 10.13 11.67 28.88
CA GLN A 12 8.76 11.18 29.02
C GLN A 12 8.52 10.54 30.40
N ASP A 13 9.45 9.69 30.87
CA ASP A 13 9.37 9.04 32.17
C ASP A 13 9.44 10.06 33.32
N ALA A 14 10.17 11.16 33.14
CA ALA A 14 10.22 12.30 34.06
C ALA A 14 8.97 13.20 34.00
N GLY A 15 8.11 13.04 32.99
CA GLY A 15 6.94 13.87 32.76
C GLY A 15 7.25 15.27 32.23
N GLU A 16 8.46 15.49 31.71
CA GLU A 16 8.91 16.78 31.17
C GLU A 16 8.36 17.04 29.77
N ILE A 17 8.07 15.98 29.02
CA ILE A 17 7.42 16.08 27.71
C ILE A 17 6.28 15.08 27.56
N GLN A 18 5.35 15.42 26.67
CA GLN A 18 4.36 14.51 26.14
C GLN A 18 4.59 14.34 24.64
N MET A 19 4.55 13.10 24.17
CA MET A 19 4.69 12.80 22.76
C MET A 19 3.32 12.52 22.16
N VAL A 20 3.06 13.04 20.96
CA VAL A 20 1.89 12.69 20.13
C VAL A 20 2.37 12.46 18.71
N GLY A 21 1.97 11.33 18.11
CA GLY A 21 2.42 10.94 16.79
C GLY A 21 1.34 11.10 15.74
N ILE A 22 1.74 11.47 14.52
CA ILE A 22 0.91 11.38 13.34
C ILE A 22 1.69 10.60 12.29
N ILE A 23 1.13 9.51 11.77
CA ILE A 23 1.80 8.63 10.84
C ILE A 23 1.07 8.55 9.49
N GLN A 24 1.85 8.61 8.42
CA GLN A 24 1.40 8.45 7.03
C GLN A 24 1.41 6.96 6.64
N GLU A 25 0.60 6.16 7.34
CA GLU A 25 0.46 4.72 7.15
C GLU A 25 -0.94 4.38 6.64
N GLN A 26 -1.06 3.40 5.75
CA GLN A 26 -2.35 2.92 5.23
C GLN A 26 -3.05 1.97 6.22
N HIS A 27 -2.25 1.20 6.98
CA HIS A 27 -2.71 0.10 7.84
C HIS A 27 -2.42 0.41 9.32
N PRO A 28 -3.41 0.90 10.09
CA PRO A 28 -3.22 1.30 11.49
C PRO A 28 -2.65 0.20 12.40
N ASP A 29 -3.02 -1.04 12.13
CA ASP A 29 -2.55 -2.26 12.80
C ASP A 29 -1.03 -2.47 12.64
N ARG A 30 -0.43 -2.08 11.52
CA ARG A 30 1.04 -2.10 11.35
C ARG A 30 1.71 -1.11 12.28
N ALA A 31 1.15 0.09 12.39
CA ALA A 31 1.65 1.09 13.33
C ALA A 31 1.49 0.63 14.78
N ALA A 32 0.36 -0.01 15.12
CA ALA A 32 0.12 -0.59 16.43
C ALA A 32 1.12 -1.72 16.78
N LEU A 33 1.41 -2.62 15.83
CA LEU A 33 2.44 -3.66 16.02
C LEU A 33 3.83 -3.03 16.24
N PHE A 34 4.19 -2.00 15.48
CA PHE A 34 5.45 -1.29 15.69
C PHE A 34 5.52 -0.65 17.09
N MET A 35 4.43 -0.03 17.54
CA MET A 35 4.35 0.54 18.89
C MET A 35 4.46 -0.52 19.98
N GLN A 36 3.79 -1.67 19.82
CA GLN A 36 3.92 -2.82 20.74
C GLN A 36 5.37 -3.32 20.77
N TRP A 37 6.01 -3.44 19.60
CA TRP A 37 7.38 -3.92 19.50
C TRP A 37 8.36 -2.99 20.21
N LYS A 38 8.19 -1.68 20.06
CA LYS A 38 9.04 -0.63 20.64
C LYS A 38 8.57 -0.12 22.00
N GLU A 39 7.57 -0.77 22.61
CA GLU A 39 7.00 -0.42 23.92
C GLU A 39 6.62 1.07 24.02
N MET A 40 6.03 1.61 22.96
CA MET A 40 5.64 3.01 22.86
C MET A 40 4.28 3.24 23.53
N GLY A 41 4.25 4.10 24.55
CA GLY A 41 3.03 4.39 25.32
C GLY A 41 2.26 5.66 24.93
N TRP A 42 2.73 6.40 23.92
CA TRP A 42 2.16 7.69 23.53
C TRP A 42 1.09 7.56 22.44
N PRO A 43 0.09 8.45 22.39
CA PRO A 43 -0.98 8.39 21.38
C PRO A 43 -0.44 8.58 19.96
N LEU A 44 -0.99 7.80 19.03
CA LEU A 44 -0.67 7.84 17.61
C LEU A 44 -1.95 7.98 16.78
N MET A 45 -1.98 8.98 15.91
CA MET A 45 -3.01 9.16 14.89
C MET A 45 -2.49 8.67 13.54
N VAL A 46 -3.34 7.98 12.78
CA VAL A 46 -3.01 7.51 11.43
C VAL A 46 -3.69 8.42 10.42
N ASP A 47 -2.88 9.13 9.64
CA ASP A 47 -3.32 10.01 8.56
C ASP A 47 -2.97 9.38 7.21
N SER A 48 -3.74 8.38 6.78
CA SER A 48 -3.49 7.68 5.52
C SER A 48 -3.69 8.56 4.29
N TYR A 49 -4.52 9.60 4.41
CA TYR A 49 -4.98 10.49 3.33
C TYR A 49 -4.13 11.76 3.20
N ASN A 50 -3.13 11.95 4.06
CA ASN A 50 -2.33 13.17 4.16
C ASN A 50 -3.22 14.44 4.29
N LEU A 51 -4.17 14.41 5.22
CA LEU A 51 -5.11 15.51 5.47
C LEU A 51 -4.43 16.74 6.07
N LEU A 52 -3.25 16.56 6.68
CA LEU A 52 -2.40 17.67 7.13
C LEU A 52 -1.59 18.30 6.00
N GLU A 53 -1.66 17.72 4.81
CA GLU A 53 -0.94 18.17 3.62
C GLU A 53 0.57 18.28 3.86
N ALA A 54 1.10 17.36 4.66
CA ALA A 54 2.51 17.31 4.98
C ALA A 54 3.32 17.04 3.70
N PRO A 55 4.35 17.83 3.39
CA PRO A 55 5.12 17.64 2.15
C PRO A 55 6.11 16.47 2.26
N TYR A 56 6.50 16.10 3.48
CA TYR A 56 7.44 15.00 3.77
C TYR A 56 7.30 14.50 5.21
N VAL A 57 7.93 13.36 5.50
CA VAL A 57 8.07 12.80 6.85
C VAL A 57 9.47 12.20 7.01
N PRO A 58 10.04 12.18 8.24
CA PRO A 58 9.47 12.71 9.49
C PRO A 58 9.51 14.25 9.58
N ILE A 59 8.54 14.82 10.31
CA ILE A 59 8.55 16.21 10.81
C ILE A 59 8.41 16.11 12.32
N SER A 60 9.31 16.76 13.06
CA SER A 60 9.27 16.82 14.52
C SER A 60 9.00 18.24 14.94
N LEU A 61 8.01 18.44 15.82
CA LEU A 61 7.55 19.75 16.27
C LEU A 61 7.59 19.79 17.80
N ALA A 62 8.04 20.90 18.37
CA ALA A 62 7.90 21.19 19.79
C ALA A 62 6.72 22.16 20.00
N LEU A 63 5.75 21.73 20.80
CA LEU A 63 4.56 22.50 21.14
C LEU A 63 4.63 22.88 22.62
N ASP A 64 4.42 24.15 22.93
CA ASP A 64 4.37 24.66 24.30
C ASP A 64 3.09 24.23 25.05
N GLU A 65 2.99 24.63 26.33
CA GLU A 65 1.84 24.37 27.19
C GLU A 65 0.53 25.03 26.69
N HIS A 66 0.62 25.97 25.74
CA HIS A 66 -0.50 26.64 25.10
C HIS A 66 -0.90 25.98 23.77
N GLY A 67 -0.20 24.93 23.34
CA GLY A 67 -0.45 24.22 22.09
C GLY A 67 0.08 24.95 20.85
N VAL A 68 0.98 25.91 21.01
CA VAL A 68 1.61 26.66 19.92
C VAL A 68 2.89 25.95 19.49
N ILE A 69 3.06 25.78 18.17
CA ILE A 69 4.31 25.26 17.61
C ILE A 69 5.39 26.33 17.76
N GLN A 70 6.36 26.09 18.64
CA GLN A 70 7.48 27.00 18.89
C GLN A 70 8.70 26.66 18.03
N GLN A 71 8.88 25.37 17.71
CA GLN A 71 10.06 24.92 16.96
C GLN A 71 9.74 23.77 16.00
N VAL A 72 10.33 23.84 14.81
CA VAL A 72 10.46 22.68 13.91
C VAL A 72 11.83 22.07 14.16
N LEU A 73 11.84 20.86 14.73
CA LEU A 73 13.05 20.15 15.11
C LEU A 73 13.66 19.46 13.89
N ARG A 74 15.00 19.55 13.78
CA ARG A 74 15.75 18.79 12.78
C ARG A 74 15.77 17.29 13.17
N PRO A 75 15.92 16.37 12.21
CA PRO A 75 16.04 14.95 12.53
C PRO A 75 17.22 14.68 13.48
N LEU A 76 16.90 14.20 14.69
CA LEU A 76 17.71 13.43 15.65
C LEU A 76 19.22 13.73 15.75
N GLU A 77 19.61 15.00 15.84
CA GLU A 77 21.02 15.35 16.10
C GLU A 77 21.33 15.83 17.53
N ASP A 78 20.35 16.24 18.35
CA ASP A 78 20.57 16.32 19.81
C ASP A 78 19.28 16.48 20.60
N VAL A 79 18.89 15.49 21.42
CA VAL A 79 17.84 15.73 22.43
C VAL A 79 18.33 16.75 23.48
N GLY A 80 19.64 16.91 23.64
CA GLY A 80 20.21 17.99 24.46
C GLY A 80 19.86 19.40 23.95
N GLU A 81 19.72 19.60 22.64
CA GLU A 81 19.22 20.87 22.09
C GLU A 81 17.75 21.12 22.47
N LEU A 82 16.96 20.08 22.76
CA LEU A 82 15.58 20.24 23.21
C LEU A 82 15.52 20.94 24.57
N ASP A 83 16.44 20.62 25.48
CA ASP A 83 16.50 21.23 26.81
C ASP A 83 16.85 22.73 26.72
N GLU A 84 17.95 23.05 26.03
CA GLU A 84 18.41 24.43 25.87
C GLU A 84 17.46 25.29 25.02
N ALA A 85 16.87 24.74 23.96
CA ALA A 85 16.06 25.53 23.03
C ALA A 85 14.58 25.60 23.42
N PHE A 86 14.06 24.61 24.16
CA PHE A 86 12.63 24.47 24.39
C PHE A 86 12.26 24.24 25.85
N LEU A 87 12.78 23.22 26.53
CA LEU A 87 12.33 22.88 27.89
C LEU A 87 12.70 23.94 28.93
N SER A 88 13.85 24.60 28.76
CA SER A 88 14.27 25.70 29.64
C SER A 88 13.64 27.05 29.30
N SER A 89 12.82 27.12 28.24
CA SER A 89 12.14 28.34 27.82
C SER A 89 10.82 28.54 28.57
N THR A 90 10.37 29.78 28.63
CA THR A 90 9.01 30.14 29.07
C THR A 90 8.33 30.85 27.91
N PHE A 91 7.11 30.47 27.61
CA PHE A 91 6.37 31.00 26.47
C PHE A 91 5.28 31.94 26.96
N ASP A 92 5.08 33.03 26.22
CA ASP A 92 4.01 33.98 26.52
C ASP A 92 2.66 33.35 26.16
N ASP A 93 1.69 33.46 27.07
CA ASP A 93 0.32 33.01 26.83
C ASP A 93 -0.26 33.73 25.60
N PRO A 94 -0.54 33.01 24.50
CA PRO A 94 -1.08 33.64 23.32
C PRO A 94 -2.46 34.21 23.65
N VAL A 95 -2.69 35.48 23.32
CA VAL A 95 -3.97 36.20 23.58
C VAL A 95 -5.17 35.57 22.84
N THR A 96 -4.93 34.55 22.02
CA THR A 96 -5.96 33.76 21.34
C THR A 96 -6.58 32.74 22.29
N GLU A 97 -7.92 32.72 22.34
CA GLU A 97 -8.68 31.65 22.99
C GLU A 97 -8.15 30.28 22.53
N ALA A 98 -7.88 29.40 23.51
CA ALA A 98 -7.55 28.02 23.23
C ALA A 98 -8.63 27.43 22.29
N PRO A 99 -8.23 26.74 21.21
CA PRO A 99 -9.20 26.16 20.30
C PRO A 99 -10.17 25.27 21.08
N SER A 100 -11.47 25.46 20.88
CA SER A 100 -12.46 24.56 21.48
C SER A 100 -12.21 23.14 20.99
N ALA A 101 -12.38 22.14 21.86
CA ALA A 101 -12.28 20.74 21.47
C ALA A 101 -13.06 20.49 20.18
N ALA A 102 -12.38 19.98 19.15
CA ALA A 102 -12.97 19.73 17.85
C ALA A 102 -14.14 18.75 18.03
N THR A 103 -15.35 19.20 17.72
CA THR A 103 -16.54 18.34 17.71
C THR A 103 -16.57 17.63 16.36
N PRO A 104 -16.91 16.33 16.29
CA PRO A 104 -17.11 15.66 15.00
C PRO A 104 -18.08 16.47 14.12
N PRO A 105 -17.78 16.67 12.83
CA PRO A 105 -18.63 17.44 11.95
C PRO A 105 -19.96 16.72 11.69
N ASP A 106 -21.01 17.48 11.37
CA ASP A 106 -22.27 16.91 10.89
C ASP A 106 -22.09 16.39 9.44
N LEU A 107 -21.81 15.10 9.32
CA LEU A 107 -21.56 14.44 8.04
C LEU A 107 -22.77 14.51 7.10
N GLU A 108 -23.99 14.55 7.62
CA GLU A 108 -25.20 14.63 6.78
C GLU A 108 -25.37 16.03 6.22
N SER A 109 -25.12 17.06 7.04
CA SER A 109 -25.10 18.45 6.56
C SER A 109 -24.01 18.65 5.50
N LEU A 110 -22.80 18.12 5.73
CA LEU A 110 -21.71 18.18 4.74
C LEU A 110 -22.08 17.46 3.44
N ARG A 111 -22.74 16.30 3.51
CA ARG A 111 -23.23 15.58 2.33
C ARG A 111 -24.23 16.42 1.53
N VAL A 112 -25.19 17.06 2.20
CA VAL A 112 -26.19 17.93 1.55
C VAL A 112 -25.51 19.14 0.90
N GLN A 113 -24.53 19.74 1.56
CA GLN A 113 -23.75 20.85 1.01
C GLN A 113 -22.96 20.39 -0.23
N ALA A 114 -22.27 19.25 -0.17
CA ALA A 114 -21.55 18.68 -1.30
C ALA A 114 -22.45 18.42 -2.51
N GLN A 115 -23.67 17.91 -2.29
CA GLN A 115 -24.65 17.68 -3.35
C GLN A 115 -25.17 18.97 -4.03
N GLN A 116 -25.06 20.11 -3.36
CA GLN A 116 -25.51 21.41 -3.87
C GLN A 116 -24.35 22.32 -4.28
N GLY A 117 -23.11 21.97 -3.90
CA GLY A 117 -21.89 22.71 -4.13
C GLY A 117 -21.06 22.16 -5.28
N GLY A 118 -19.74 22.32 -5.18
CA GLY A 118 -18.73 21.91 -6.15
C GLY A 118 -17.63 21.03 -5.54
N ALA A 119 -16.47 21.06 -6.16
CA ALA A 119 -15.32 20.23 -5.78
C ALA A 119 -14.88 20.47 -4.33
N ASP A 120 -14.86 21.71 -3.87
CA ASP A 120 -14.48 22.08 -2.49
C ASP A 120 -15.40 21.43 -1.44
N GLU A 121 -16.72 21.49 -1.63
CA GLU A 121 -17.67 20.87 -0.69
C GLU A 121 -17.58 19.34 -0.72
N TRP A 122 -17.35 18.73 -1.89
CA TRP A 122 -17.08 17.29 -2.00
C TRP A 122 -15.76 16.89 -1.32
N MET A 123 -14.72 17.71 -1.44
CA MET A 123 -13.45 17.50 -0.75
C MET A 123 -13.62 17.57 0.77
N ALA A 124 -14.32 18.60 1.26
CA ALA A 124 -14.61 18.75 2.69
C ALA A 124 -15.42 17.58 3.23
N TYR A 125 -16.45 17.13 2.51
CA TYR A 125 -17.24 15.96 2.86
C TYR A 125 -16.40 14.67 2.84
N GLY A 126 -15.60 14.45 1.80
CA GLY A 126 -14.72 13.29 1.67
C GLY A 126 -13.68 13.20 2.80
N ASN A 127 -13.02 14.32 3.12
CA ASN A 127 -12.07 14.42 4.22
C ASN A 127 -12.74 14.12 5.57
N ALA A 128 -13.90 14.76 5.84
CA ALA A 128 -14.65 14.52 7.08
C ALA A 128 -15.10 13.06 7.20
N LEU A 129 -15.58 12.46 6.11
CA LEU A 129 -16.04 11.08 6.07
C LEU A 129 -14.88 10.08 6.26
N ALA A 130 -13.70 10.37 5.71
CA ALA A 130 -12.51 9.53 5.88
C ALA A 130 -12.05 9.48 7.35
N THR A 131 -12.14 10.60 8.07
CA THR A 131 -11.70 10.72 9.48
C THR A 131 -12.78 10.32 10.48
N TRP A 132 -14.01 10.79 10.29
CA TRP A 132 -15.10 10.71 11.29
C TRP A 132 -16.24 9.77 10.88
N GLY A 133 -16.19 9.21 9.67
CA GLY A 133 -17.21 8.30 9.17
C GLY A 133 -17.21 6.93 9.86
N PRO A 134 -18.34 6.19 9.79
CA PRO A 134 -18.45 4.84 10.32
C PRO A 134 -17.56 3.86 9.54
N GLU A 135 -17.28 2.67 10.07
CA GLU A 135 -16.34 1.71 9.46
C GLU A 135 -16.68 1.34 7.99
N ASN A 136 -17.96 1.20 7.65
CA ASN A 136 -18.47 0.83 6.32
C ASN A 136 -18.62 2.00 5.33
N ARG A 137 -17.96 3.13 5.58
CA ARG A 137 -18.03 4.34 4.77
C ARG A 137 -17.22 4.37 3.48
N ILE A 138 -16.43 3.33 3.20
CA ILE A 138 -15.35 3.45 2.20
C ILE A 138 -15.86 3.73 0.78
N ASP A 139 -17.01 3.17 0.38
CA ASP A 139 -17.63 3.47 -0.92
C ASP A 139 -18.03 4.93 -1.06
N ALA A 140 -18.56 5.53 0.01
CA ALA A 140 -18.93 6.93 0.02
C ALA A 140 -17.70 7.86 0.04
N VAL A 141 -16.58 7.43 0.62
CA VAL A 141 -15.29 8.15 0.52
C VAL A 141 -14.76 8.10 -0.92
N VAL A 142 -14.81 6.93 -1.56
CA VAL A 142 -14.44 6.78 -2.98
C VAL A 142 -15.33 7.65 -3.87
N ASP A 143 -16.65 7.64 -3.69
CA ASP A 143 -17.58 8.49 -4.45
C ASP A 143 -17.25 9.98 -4.24
N ALA A 144 -17.09 10.44 -2.99
CA ALA A 144 -16.78 11.83 -2.70
C ALA A 144 -15.51 12.32 -3.40
N PHE A 145 -14.38 11.60 -3.27
CA PHE A 145 -13.14 11.98 -3.96
C PHE A 145 -13.21 11.79 -5.49
N SER A 146 -14.00 10.84 -5.98
CA SER A 146 -14.26 10.69 -7.42
C SER A 146 -14.94 11.94 -7.99
N ARG A 147 -15.92 12.51 -7.28
CA ARG A 147 -16.57 13.77 -7.70
C ARG A 147 -15.59 14.93 -7.79
N VAL A 148 -14.65 15.02 -6.85
CA VAL A 148 -13.59 16.04 -6.89
C VAL A 148 -12.70 15.83 -8.11
N VAL A 149 -12.19 14.63 -8.34
CA VAL A 149 -11.30 14.32 -9.48
C VAL A 149 -12.01 14.46 -10.84
N GLU A 150 -13.30 14.15 -10.92
CA GLU A 150 -14.10 14.36 -12.13
C GLU A 150 -14.26 15.85 -12.47
N ALA A 151 -14.42 16.70 -11.46
CA ALA A 151 -14.52 18.15 -11.63
C ALA A 151 -13.14 18.80 -11.85
N GLU A 152 -12.13 18.33 -11.15
CA GLU A 152 -10.78 18.92 -11.05
C GLU A 152 -9.71 17.84 -11.18
N PRO A 153 -9.48 17.30 -12.39
CA PRO A 153 -8.55 16.19 -12.60
C PRO A 153 -7.08 16.54 -12.31
N GLU A 154 -6.75 17.84 -12.27
CA GLU A 154 -5.41 18.38 -11.99
C GLU A 154 -5.19 18.66 -10.49
N ASP A 155 -6.15 18.35 -9.62
CA ASP A 155 -5.95 18.40 -8.16
C ASP A 155 -5.18 17.15 -7.70
N GLY A 156 -3.87 17.33 -7.47
CA GLY A 156 -2.99 16.26 -7.00
C GLY A 156 -3.39 15.69 -5.62
N TRP A 157 -3.99 16.50 -4.74
CA TRP A 157 -4.47 16.03 -3.44
C TRP A 157 -5.70 15.15 -3.58
N ALA A 158 -6.67 15.56 -4.42
CA ALA A 158 -7.82 14.74 -4.75
C ALA A 158 -7.41 13.39 -5.36
N GLN A 159 -6.48 13.42 -6.32
CA GLN A 159 -5.90 12.23 -6.93
C GLN A 159 -5.26 11.32 -5.87
N PHE A 160 -4.40 11.86 -5.00
CA PHE A 160 -3.75 11.06 -3.97
C PHE A 160 -4.77 10.42 -3.00
N ARG A 161 -5.72 11.22 -2.49
CA ARG A 161 -6.76 10.78 -1.55
C ARG A 161 -7.68 9.73 -2.16
N LEU A 162 -8.06 9.88 -3.43
CA LEU A 162 -8.83 8.87 -4.16
C LEU A 162 -8.04 7.57 -4.31
N GLY A 163 -6.74 7.64 -4.59
CA GLY A 163 -5.89 6.45 -4.63
C GLY A 163 -5.82 5.71 -3.28
N VAL A 164 -5.73 6.45 -2.18
CA VAL A 164 -5.78 5.90 -0.80
C VAL A 164 -7.13 5.24 -0.53
N ALA A 165 -8.24 5.87 -0.95
CA ALA A 165 -9.59 5.31 -0.77
C ALA A 165 -9.77 4.00 -1.55
N HIS A 166 -9.33 3.95 -2.81
CA HIS A 166 -9.34 2.72 -3.60
C HIS A 166 -8.51 1.62 -2.96
N ARG A 167 -7.31 1.95 -2.45
CA ARG A 167 -6.49 0.95 -1.77
C ARG A 167 -7.15 0.43 -0.49
N ALA A 168 -7.73 1.33 0.31
CA ALA A 168 -8.46 0.94 1.52
C ALA A 168 -9.65 0.02 1.21
N ARG A 169 -10.39 0.27 0.12
CA ARG A 169 -11.47 -0.62 -0.31
C ARG A 169 -10.94 -1.96 -0.83
N TYR A 170 -9.84 -1.94 -1.60
CA TYR A 170 -9.18 -3.16 -2.05
C TYR A 170 -8.77 -4.08 -0.89
N ASP A 171 -8.33 -3.50 0.21
CA ASP A 171 -7.89 -4.24 1.39
C ASP A 171 -9.05 -4.62 2.34
N SER A 172 -10.30 -4.23 2.03
CA SER A 172 -11.49 -4.52 2.83
C SER A 172 -12.38 -5.62 2.22
N PRO A 173 -13.40 -6.11 2.96
CA PRO A 173 -14.43 -7.00 2.41
C PRO A 173 -15.25 -6.39 1.26
N ASP A 174 -15.24 -5.05 1.11
CA ASP A 174 -16.00 -4.32 0.08
C ASP A 174 -15.20 -4.16 -1.24
N ARG A 175 -14.05 -4.84 -1.36
CA ARG A 175 -13.17 -4.86 -2.53
C ARG A 175 -13.97 -4.94 -3.82
N GLN A 176 -13.60 -4.09 -4.77
CA GLN A 176 -14.06 -4.16 -6.15
C GLN A 176 -12.92 -4.57 -7.09
N PRO A 177 -13.25 -5.18 -8.25
CA PRO A 177 -12.29 -5.41 -9.31
C PRO A 177 -11.53 -4.12 -9.66
N ASP A 178 -10.23 -4.28 -9.91
CA ASP A 178 -9.29 -3.22 -10.30
C ASP A 178 -9.07 -2.12 -9.26
N ASP A 179 -9.56 -2.22 -8.03
CA ASP A 179 -9.34 -1.17 -7.01
C ASP A 179 -7.85 -0.92 -6.78
N PHE A 180 -7.01 -1.96 -6.77
CA PHE A 180 -5.57 -1.74 -6.62
C PHE A 180 -4.95 -1.05 -7.84
N GLN A 181 -5.36 -1.40 -9.07
CA GLN A 181 -4.90 -0.69 -10.26
C GLN A 181 -5.36 0.76 -10.28
N LYS A 182 -6.61 1.05 -9.86
CA LYS A 182 -7.12 2.42 -9.72
C LYS A 182 -6.33 3.20 -8.69
N ALA A 183 -6.00 2.59 -7.55
CA ALA A 183 -5.16 3.22 -6.54
C ALA A 183 -3.81 3.67 -7.13
N VAL A 184 -3.15 2.77 -7.87
CA VAL A 184 -1.85 3.05 -8.48
C VAL A 184 -1.96 4.09 -9.60
N ASP A 185 -3.02 4.04 -10.42
CA ASP A 185 -3.30 5.04 -11.46
C ASP A 185 -3.43 6.45 -10.84
N HIS A 186 -4.23 6.58 -9.78
CA HIS A 186 -4.46 7.85 -9.08
C HIS A 186 -3.23 8.36 -8.33
N TRP A 187 -2.47 7.49 -7.64
CA TRP A 187 -1.19 7.89 -7.04
C TRP A 187 -0.17 8.34 -8.10
N SER A 188 -0.11 7.64 -9.24
CA SER A 188 0.79 8.01 -10.33
C SER A 188 0.40 9.36 -10.95
N ALA A 189 -0.90 9.63 -11.09
CA ALA A 189 -1.40 10.93 -11.53
C ALA A 189 -1.04 12.04 -10.54
N ALA A 190 -1.26 11.82 -9.24
CA ALA A 190 -0.87 12.76 -8.19
C ALA A 190 0.62 13.10 -8.24
N LEU A 191 1.49 12.08 -8.28
CA LEU A 191 2.95 12.29 -8.35
C LEU A 191 3.39 12.97 -9.66
N ALA A 192 2.67 12.78 -10.76
CA ALA A 192 2.96 13.51 -12.00
C ALA A 192 2.64 15.00 -11.89
N LEU A 193 1.59 15.37 -11.13
CA LEU A 193 1.19 16.75 -10.86
C LEU A 193 2.16 17.46 -9.90
N ASP A 194 2.60 16.77 -8.85
CA ASP A 194 3.65 17.27 -7.95
C ASP A 194 4.74 16.20 -7.70
N PRO A 195 5.79 16.19 -8.55
CA PRO A 195 6.89 15.25 -8.44
C PRO A 195 7.71 15.38 -7.15
N ASN A 196 7.57 16.46 -6.39
CA ASN A 196 8.33 16.69 -5.17
C ASN A 196 7.64 16.14 -3.91
N GLN A 197 6.39 15.69 -4.00
CA GLN A 197 5.66 15.12 -2.86
C GLN A 197 6.28 13.80 -2.40
N TYR A 198 6.95 13.87 -1.26
CA TYR A 198 7.68 12.74 -0.71
C TYR A 198 6.76 11.56 -0.37
N ILE A 199 5.62 11.85 0.28
CA ILE A 199 4.68 10.81 0.74
C ILE A 199 4.06 10.08 -0.46
N TRP A 200 3.67 10.81 -1.51
CA TRP A 200 3.08 10.23 -2.72
C TRP A 200 4.08 9.30 -3.42
N ARG A 201 5.34 9.73 -3.53
CA ARG A 201 6.42 8.91 -4.08
C ARG A 201 6.63 7.63 -3.25
N ARG A 202 6.68 7.75 -1.92
CA ARG A 202 6.87 6.60 -1.02
C ARG A 202 5.72 5.60 -1.13
N ARG A 203 4.48 6.06 -1.31
CA ARG A 203 3.31 5.19 -1.50
C ARG A 203 3.43 4.31 -2.75
N ILE A 204 3.91 4.86 -3.87
CA ILE A 204 4.15 4.06 -5.09
C ILE A 204 5.34 3.13 -4.89
N GLN A 205 6.45 3.62 -4.32
CA GLN A 205 7.66 2.83 -4.07
C GLN A 205 7.42 1.65 -3.12
N GLN A 206 6.45 1.74 -2.21
CA GLN A 206 6.03 0.64 -1.34
C GLN A 206 5.64 -0.60 -2.15
N TYR A 207 4.88 -0.42 -3.23
CA TYR A 207 4.40 -1.51 -4.10
C TYR A 207 5.22 -1.68 -5.40
N GLY A 208 6.10 -0.73 -5.71
CA GLY A 208 6.89 -0.68 -6.94
C GLY A 208 8.07 -1.66 -6.99
N PRO A 209 8.88 -1.58 -8.06
CA PRO A 209 10.04 -2.45 -8.27
C PRO A 209 11.18 -2.11 -7.31
N ARG A 210 12.09 -3.06 -7.10
CA ARG A 210 13.26 -2.91 -6.22
C ARG A 210 14.22 -1.81 -6.64
N LEU A 211 14.32 -1.52 -7.94
CA LEU A 211 15.16 -0.43 -8.44
C LEU A 211 14.75 0.94 -7.91
N ASP A 212 13.47 1.12 -7.60
CA ASP A 212 12.93 2.40 -7.14
C ASP A 212 12.84 2.45 -5.60
N LYS A 213 13.23 1.38 -4.90
CA LYS A 213 13.08 1.29 -3.45
C LYS A 213 14.22 1.99 -2.72
N PRO A 214 13.91 2.83 -1.71
CA PRO A 214 14.94 3.44 -0.86
C PRO A 214 15.47 2.47 0.21
N TYR A 215 14.62 1.57 0.68
CA TYR A 215 14.79 0.62 1.78
C TYR A 215 13.62 -0.37 1.73
N PRO A 216 13.72 -1.55 2.36
CA PRO A 216 12.56 -2.40 2.62
C PRO A 216 11.60 -1.71 3.60
N PHE A 217 10.30 -1.69 3.32
CA PHE A 217 9.36 -0.89 4.12
C PHE A 217 8.93 -1.61 5.41
N TYR A 218 8.85 -2.95 5.38
CA TYR A 218 8.26 -3.76 6.45
C TYR A 218 9.07 -5.02 6.81
N ASP A 219 10.34 -5.11 6.42
CA ASP A 219 11.27 -6.18 6.85
C ASP A 219 11.29 -6.38 8.38
N TRP A 220 11.09 -5.30 9.14
CA TRP A 220 10.97 -5.31 10.59
C TRP A 220 9.78 -6.10 11.14
N VAL A 221 8.74 -6.41 10.35
CA VAL A 221 7.52 -7.09 10.87
C VAL A 221 7.81 -8.47 11.42
N ILE A 222 8.69 -9.24 10.75
CA ILE A 222 9.08 -10.58 11.23
C ILE A 222 9.83 -10.46 12.55
N GLN A 223 10.84 -9.59 12.59
CA GLN A 223 11.62 -9.33 13.80
C GLN A 223 10.73 -8.85 14.96
N ALA A 224 9.81 -7.93 14.69
CA ALA A 224 8.88 -7.41 15.68
C ALA A 224 8.05 -8.52 16.33
N ARG A 225 7.52 -9.44 15.53
CA ARG A 225 6.73 -10.57 16.03
C ARG A 225 7.57 -11.52 16.88
N GLU A 226 8.77 -11.84 16.42
CA GLU A 226 9.69 -12.71 17.16
C GLU A 226 10.08 -12.12 18.51
N GLU A 227 10.44 -10.84 18.54
CA GLU A 227 10.87 -10.15 19.76
C GLU A 227 9.70 -9.93 20.73
N VAL A 228 8.52 -9.55 20.24
CA VAL A 228 7.31 -9.44 21.08
C VAL A 228 6.97 -10.79 21.71
N ALA A 229 6.97 -11.86 20.92
CA ALA A 229 6.72 -13.21 21.42
C ALA A 229 7.79 -13.69 22.42
N ALA A 230 9.07 -13.37 22.17
CA ALA A 230 10.17 -13.72 23.07
C ALA A 230 10.06 -13.03 24.45
N ARG A 231 9.37 -11.88 24.53
CA ARG A 231 9.05 -11.21 25.81
C ARG A 231 7.85 -11.81 26.53
N GLY A 232 7.09 -12.69 25.88
CA GLY A 232 5.91 -13.35 26.45
C GLY A 232 4.56 -12.72 26.05
N ASP A 233 4.56 -11.74 25.16
CA ASP A 233 3.35 -11.11 24.64
C ASP A 233 2.87 -11.79 23.35
N GLU A 234 1.57 -11.77 23.05
CA GLU A 234 1.07 -12.15 21.72
C GLU A 234 1.24 -10.96 20.76
N PRO A 235 1.97 -11.12 19.63
CA PRO A 235 2.10 -10.06 18.64
C PRO A 235 0.74 -9.65 18.06
N LEU A 236 0.51 -8.34 17.95
CA LEU A 236 -0.69 -7.82 17.31
C LEU A 236 -0.84 -8.36 15.89
N ARG A 237 -2.04 -8.85 15.58
CA ARG A 237 -2.38 -9.38 14.25
C ARG A 237 -2.54 -8.24 13.28
N LEU A 238 -2.05 -8.46 12.06
CA LEU A 238 -2.28 -7.54 10.97
C LEU A 238 -3.53 -7.99 10.19
N ALA A 239 -4.43 -7.06 9.92
CA ALA A 239 -5.56 -7.27 9.02
C ALA A 239 -5.08 -7.50 7.59
N VAL A 240 -4.00 -6.82 7.19
CA VAL A 240 -3.38 -6.95 5.87
C VAL A 240 -1.88 -7.15 6.03
N GLU A 241 -1.44 -8.39 5.82
CA GLU A 241 -0.02 -8.73 5.84
C GLU A 241 0.75 -7.99 4.72
N PRO A 242 1.96 -7.47 5.01
CA PRO A 242 2.84 -6.97 3.97
C PRO A 242 3.18 -8.09 2.97
N ARG A 243 3.39 -7.72 1.71
CA ARG A 243 3.65 -8.67 0.61
C ARG A 243 5.07 -8.53 0.07
N GLY A 244 5.40 -9.31 -0.96
CA GLY A 244 6.75 -9.41 -1.53
C GLY A 244 7.38 -8.04 -1.80
N ALA A 245 6.64 -7.13 -2.42
CA ALA A 245 7.14 -5.80 -2.75
C ALA A 245 7.50 -5.03 -1.49
N GLU A 246 6.69 -5.13 -0.45
CA GLU A 246 6.82 -4.40 0.79
C GLU A 246 8.04 -4.86 1.63
N PHE A 247 8.41 -6.12 1.49
CA PHE A 247 9.63 -6.71 2.06
C PHE A 247 10.87 -6.58 1.18
N ALA A 248 10.71 -6.29 -0.12
CA ALA A 248 11.80 -6.40 -1.06
C ALA A 248 12.91 -5.37 -0.80
N GLU A 249 14.14 -5.86 -0.68
CA GLU A 249 15.35 -5.04 -0.59
C GLU A 249 15.58 -4.20 -1.86
N PRO A 250 16.08 -2.96 -1.73
CA PRO A 250 16.54 -2.17 -2.87
C PRO A 250 17.54 -2.92 -3.74
N ALA A 251 17.38 -2.78 -5.05
CA ALA A 251 18.33 -3.30 -6.03
C ALA A 251 19.02 -2.14 -6.75
N GLN A 252 20.32 -2.27 -7.01
CA GLN A 252 21.07 -1.29 -7.81
C GLN A 252 20.90 -1.54 -9.31
N GLU A 253 20.70 -2.80 -9.70
CA GLU A 253 20.56 -3.24 -11.09
C GLU A 253 19.44 -4.27 -11.21
N PHE A 254 18.79 -4.29 -12.37
CA PHE A 254 17.85 -5.36 -12.69
C PHE A 254 18.64 -6.60 -13.09
N VAL A 255 18.57 -7.62 -12.24
CA VAL A 255 19.26 -8.88 -12.48
C VAL A 255 18.24 -9.91 -12.93
N ARG A 256 18.42 -10.44 -14.13
CA ARG A 256 17.71 -11.63 -14.59
C ARG A 256 18.23 -12.83 -13.82
N ARG A 257 17.35 -13.58 -13.18
CA ARG A 257 17.70 -14.89 -12.64
C ARG A 257 17.64 -15.86 -13.81
N GLU A 258 18.81 -16.19 -14.36
CA GLU A 258 18.92 -17.26 -15.34
C GLU A 258 18.59 -18.59 -14.68
N THR A 259 17.34 -18.99 -14.78
CA THR A 259 16.93 -20.36 -14.54
C THR A 259 16.83 -21.03 -15.91
N THR A 260 17.76 -21.95 -16.23
CA THR A 260 17.54 -22.94 -17.30
C THR A 260 16.41 -23.87 -16.88
N VAL A 261 15.19 -23.37 -16.95
CA VAL A 261 13.97 -24.07 -16.59
C VAL A 261 13.19 -24.31 -17.85
N ALA A 262 12.80 -25.56 -18.07
CA ALA A 262 11.96 -25.91 -19.20
C ALA A 262 10.58 -25.28 -19.03
N GLU A 263 10.02 -24.75 -20.12
CA GLU A 263 8.62 -24.34 -20.15
C GLU A 263 7.75 -25.51 -19.68
N PRO A 264 6.82 -25.30 -18.73
CA PRO A 264 6.06 -26.40 -18.13
C PRO A 264 4.95 -26.93 -19.05
N ASP A 265 4.50 -26.17 -20.05
CA ASP A 265 3.47 -26.59 -21.01
C ASP A 265 3.80 -26.14 -22.46
N PRO A 266 4.94 -26.59 -23.03
CA PRO A 266 5.46 -26.08 -24.30
C PRO A 266 4.63 -26.49 -25.53
N GLN A 267 3.72 -27.45 -25.37
CA GLN A 267 2.79 -27.86 -26.41
C GLN A 267 1.34 -27.43 -26.12
N GLY A 268 1.08 -26.65 -25.07
CA GLY A 268 -0.27 -26.17 -24.75
C GLY A 268 -1.26 -27.30 -24.49
N ARG A 269 -0.83 -28.40 -23.86
CA ARG A 269 -1.64 -29.60 -23.65
C ARG A 269 -2.51 -29.52 -22.40
N VAL A 270 -2.14 -28.66 -21.45
CA VAL A 270 -2.96 -28.45 -20.24
C VAL A 270 -4.25 -27.74 -20.63
N LEU A 271 -5.38 -28.29 -20.18
CA LEU A 271 -6.69 -27.71 -20.47
C LEU A 271 -6.84 -26.36 -19.78
N ARG A 272 -7.41 -25.40 -20.52
CA ARG A 272 -7.74 -24.08 -19.98
C ARG A 272 -8.80 -24.18 -18.90
N ASP A 273 -8.76 -23.24 -17.95
CA ASP A 273 -9.83 -23.05 -16.98
C ASP A 273 -11.05 -22.36 -17.60
N GLU A 274 -11.71 -23.05 -18.54
CA GLU A 274 -12.97 -22.59 -19.16
C GLU A 274 -14.12 -22.46 -18.15
N GLY A 275 -13.94 -23.01 -16.95
CA GLY A 275 -14.90 -22.92 -15.86
C GLY A 275 -14.73 -21.66 -15.03
N ASP A 276 -13.72 -20.82 -15.29
CA ASP A 276 -13.26 -19.69 -14.47
C ASP A 276 -13.35 -20.01 -12.97
N PHE A 277 -12.72 -21.10 -12.51
CA PHE A 277 -12.76 -21.46 -11.09
C PHE A 277 -11.90 -20.52 -10.23
N ILE A 278 -10.91 -19.89 -10.85
CA ILE A 278 -9.99 -18.95 -10.22
C ILE A 278 -10.14 -17.58 -10.89
N SER A 279 -10.43 -16.55 -10.09
CA SER A 279 -10.35 -15.16 -10.55
C SER A 279 -8.91 -14.67 -10.49
N LEU A 280 -8.56 -13.80 -11.43
CA LEU A 280 -7.24 -13.21 -11.56
C LEU A 280 -7.35 -11.69 -11.57
N GLU A 281 -6.58 -11.05 -10.71
CA GLU A 281 -6.34 -9.62 -10.77
C GLU A 281 -4.86 -9.35 -11.05
N SER A 282 -4.58 -8.39 -11.93
CA SER A 282 -3.23 -7.95 -12.27
C SER A 282 -3.12 -6.45 -12.07
N THR A 283 -2.09 -6.02 -11.35
CA THR A 283 -1.80 -4.59 -11.13
C THR A 283 -0.34 -4.28 -11.46
N ALA A 284 -0.10 -3.29 -12.30
CA ALA A 284 1.25 -2.82 -12.65
C ALA A 284 1.64 -1.60 -11.80
N VAL A 285 2.80 -1.65 -11.16
CA VAL A 285 3.37 -0.56 -10.36
C VAL A 285 4.79 -0.22 -10.83
N PRO A 286 5.06 1.02 -11.30
CA PRO A 286 4.09 2.10 -11.52
C PRO A 286 3.09 1.77 -12.63
N ALA A 287 1.99 2.53 -12.71
CA ALA A 287 0.94 2.34 -13.73
C ALA A 287 1.46 2.50 -15.17
N ALA A 288 2.54 3.26 -15.35
CA ALA A 288 3.19 3.46 -16.65
C ALA A 288 4.71 3.59 -16.48
N VAL A 289 5.45 2.93 -17.37
CA VAL A 289 6.92 2.91 -17.38
C VAL A 289 7.49 3.61 -18.61
N GLY A 290 8.62 4.28 -18.46
CA GLY A 290 9.44 4.78 -19.54
C GLY A 290 10.25 3.67 -20.23
N HIS A 291 11.07 4.04 -21.20
CA HIS A 291 12.00 3.10 -21.84
C HIS A 291 13.09 2.67 -20.86
N GLY A 292 13.39 1.38 -20.79
CA GLY A 292 14.39 0.81 -19.86
C GLY A 292 13.96 0.77 -18.38
N GLU A 293 12.84 1.40 -18.03
CA GLU A 293 12.28 1.36 -16.67
C GLU A 293 11.61 0.01 -16.36
N VAL A 294 11.39 -0.24 -15.07
CA VAL A 294 10.85 -1.51 -14.56
C VAL A 294 9.46 -1.28 -13.98
N ALA A 295 8.54 -2.20 -14.27
CA ALA A 295 7.28 -2.34 -13.56
C ALA A 295 7.33 -3.60 -12.69
N ARG A 296 6.77 -3.54 -11.49
CA ARG A 296 6.39 -4.72 -10.72
C ARG A 296 4.91 -4.99 -10.96
N PHE A 297 4.60 -6.20 -11.42
CA PHE A 297 3.23 -6.70 -11.51
C PHE A 297 2.88 -7.47 -10.24
N HIS A 298 1.69 -7.20 -9.70
CA HIS A 298 1.06 -7.91 -8.61
C HIS A 298 -0.05 -8.76 -9.19
N LEU A 299 0.07 -10.09 -9.08
CA LEU A 299 -0.93 -11.04 -9.56
C LEU A 299 -1.57 -11.71 -8.37
N VAL A 300 -2.89 -11.63 -8.27
CA VAL A 300 -3.65 -12.28 -7.21
C VAL A 300 -4.67 -13.24 -7.80
N PHE A 301 -4.52 -14.50 -7.43
CA PHE A 301 -5.37 -15.60 -7.84
C PHE A 301 -6.28 -15.97 -6.67
N ARG A 302 -7.59 -16.04 -6.90
CA ARG A 302 -8.57 -16.35 -5.85
C ARG A 302 -9.58 -17.39 -6.32
N PRO A 303 -9.82 -18.45 -5.54
CA PRO A 303 -10.93 -19.35 -5.84
C PRO A 303 -12.27 -18.62 -5.82
N ILE A 304 -13.12 -18.88 -6.80
CA ILE A 304 -14.47 -18.32 -6.87
C ILE A 304 -15.40 -19.15 -5.98
N THR A 305 -15.77 -18.57 -4.84
CA THR A 305 -16.55 -19.25 -3.80
C THR A 305 -17.95 -19.66 -4.25
N GLU A 306 -18.58 -18.90 -5.16
CA GLU A 306 -19.88 -19.21 -5.75
C GLU A 306 -19.86 -20.50 -6.56
N LYS A 307 -18.68 -20.86 -7.10
CA LYS A 307 -18.44 -22.12 -7.80
C LYS A 307 -17.95 -23.22 -6.88
N LYS A 308 -17.86 -22.95 -5.57
CA LYS A 308 -17.23 -23.82 -4.56
C LYS A 308 -15.83 -24.26 -4.98
N ALA A 309 -15.13 -23.40 -5.72
CA ALA A 309 -13.76 -23.66 -6.12
C ALA A 309 -12.86 -23.59 -4.88
N HIS A 310 -11.83 -24.44 -4.83
CA HIS A 310 -10.78 -24.38 -3.82
C HIS A 310 -9.48 -24.97 -4.37
N TRP A 311 -8.36 -24.59 -3.77
CA TRP A 311 -7.07 -25.13 -4.14
C TRP A 311 -6.93 -26.58 -3.69
N ASN A 312 -6.25 -27.38 -4.52
CA ASN A 312 -5.74 -28.69 -4.11
C ASN A 312 -4.24 -28.59 -3.87
N ASN A 313 -3.82 -28.88 -2.64
CA ASN A 313 -2.44 -28.75 -2.19
C ASN A 313 -1.76 -30.11 -2.00
N GLU A 314 -2.40 -31.20 -2.41
CA GLU A 314 -1.82 -32.55 -2.34
C GLU A 314 -0.85 -32.84 -3.50
N ALA A 315 -0.84 -31.98 -4.53
CA ALA A 315 -0.07 -32.15 -5.75
C ALA A 315 1.17 -31.23 -5.79
N GLU A 316 1.25 -30.37 -6.80
CA GLU A 316 2.40 -29.47 -7.02
C GLU A 316 2.00 -28.00 -6.81
N ASP A 317 3.00 -27.16 -6.57
CA ASP A 317 2.87 -25.71 -6.46
C ASP A 317 2.11 -25.11 -7.66
N MET A 318 1.42 -23.98 -7.43
CA MET A 318 0.98 -23.14 -8.54
C MET A 318 2.21 -22.55 -9.24
N VAL A 319 2.24 -22.64 -10.57
CA VAL A 319 3.35 -22.13 -11.38
C VAL A 319 2.86 -20.98 -12.25
N LEU A 320 3.59 -19.87 -12.28
CA LEU A 320 3.43 -18.82 -13.28
C LEU A 320 4.61 -18.87 -14.26
N TRP A 321 4.30 -18.98 -15.54
CA TRP A 321 5.26 -18.85 -16.64
C TRP A 321 5.03 -17.54 -17.39
N VAL A 322 6.08 -16.74 -17.57
CA VAL A 322 6.03 -15.48 -18.31
C VAL A 322 6.80 -15.65 -19.62
N ASP A 323 6.19 -15.28 -20.74
CA ASP A 323 6.81 -15.32 -22.07
C ASP A 323 7.03 -13.89 -22.58
N PRO A 324 8.11 -13.21 -22.15
CA PRO A 324 8.33 -11.81 -22.49
C PRO A 324 8.54 -11.64 -24.01
N PRO A 325 7.80 -10.72 -24.66
CA PRO A 325 8.01 -10.45 -26.07
C PRO A 325 9.40 -9.86 -26.30
N ARG A 326 9.91 -9.98 -27.53
CA ARG A 326 11.26 -9.52 -27.88
C ARG A 326 11.57 -8.11 -27.36
N GLY A 327 12.65 -8.00 -26.60
CA GLY A 327 13.14 -6.73 -26.05
C GLY A 327 12.67 -6.44 -24.62
N TRP A 328 11.66 -7.15 -24.13
CA TRP A 328 11.29 -7.13 -22.72
C TRP A 328 12.18 -8.08 -21.92
N GLU A 329 12.44 -7.70 -20.67
CA GLU A 329 13.17 -8.53 -19.73
C GLU A 329 12.28 -8.85 -18.53
N VAL A 330 12.31 -10.08 -18.05
CA VAL A 330 11.61 -10.50 -16.83
C VAL A 330 12.65 -10.93 -15.80
N GLU A 331 12.44 -10.60 -14.51
CA GLU A 331 13.37 -11.00 -13.45
C GLU A 331 13.51 -12.52 -13.42
N ARG A 332 12.38 -13.23 -13.52
CA ARG A 332 12.32 -14.68 -13.51
C ARG A 332 11.22 -15.17 -14.44
N GLN A 333 11.55 -16.13 -15.29
CA GLN A 333 10.60 -16.65 -16.27
C GLN A 333 9.56 -17.60 -15.66
N MET A 334 9.97 -18.42 -14.70
CA MET A 334 9.09 -19.32 -13.95
C MET A 334 9.08 -18.94 -12.46
N MET A 335 7.91 -18.71 -11.91
CA MET A 335 7.71 -18.47 -10.47
C MET A 335 6.76 -19.53 -9.91
N THR A 336 6.91 -19.86 -8.64
CA THR A 336 6.00 -20.78 -7.94
C THR A 336 5.43 -20.11 -6.70
N HIS A 337 4.21 -20.51 -6.35
CA HIS A 337 3.63 -20.19 -5.06
C HIS A 337 3.69 -21.43 -4.17
N PRO A 338 4.39 -21.37 -3.01
CA PRO A 338 4.50 -22.53 -2.13
C PRO A 338 3.11 -22.95 -1.64
N LEU A 339 2.91 -24.26 -1.51
CA LEU A 339 1.67 -24.80 -0.97
C LEU A 339 1.62 -24.64 0.56
N PRO A 340 0.45 -24.29 1.12
CA PRO A 340 0.25 -24.31 2.56
C PRO A 340 0.15 -25.76 3.08
N PRO A 341 0.29 -26.00 4.40
CA PRO A 341 0.26 -27.35 4.96
C PRO A 341 -1.13 -28.03 4.87
N GLU A 342 -2.20 -27.28 4.73
CA GLU A 342 -3.56 -27.79 4.55
C GLU A 342 -3.72 -28.49 3.19
N LEU A 343 -4.45 -29.61 3.13
CA LEU A 343 -4.65 -30.36 1.88
C LEU A 343 -5.50 -29.60 0.84
N VAL A 344 -6.44 -28.79 1.33
CA VAL A 344 -7.30 -27.93 0.51
C VAL A 344 -7.49 -26.60 1.22
N SER A 345 -7.68 -25.53 0.45
CA SER A 345 -7.71 -24.19 1.02
C SER A 345 -8.33 -23.16 0.07
N GLN A 346 -8.67 -22.00 0.65
CA GLN A 346 -9.36 -20.87 0.01
C GLN A 346 -8.51 -19.59 0.02
N GLU A 347 -7.22 -19.71 0.31
CA GLU A 347 -6.29 -18.59 0.40
C GLU A 347 -6.13 -17.88 -0.94
N GLU A 348 -5.80 -16.59 -0.86
CA GLU A 348 -5.29 -15.87 -2.02
C GLU A 348 -3.89 -16.39 -2.34
N ARG A 349 -3.62 -16.69 -3.61
CA ARG A 349 -2.26 -16.95 -4.08
C ARG A 349 -1.72 -15.74 -4.81
N ILE A 350 -0.57 -15.25 -4.36
CA ILE A 350 -0.01 -13.99 -4.85
C ILE A 350 1.34 -14.25 -5.49
N ILE A 351 1.51 -13.82 -6.74
CA ILE A 351 2.80 -13.83 -7.42
C ILE A 351 3.13 -12.41 -7.86
N GLU A 352 4.35 -11.98 -7.57
CA GLU A 352 4.86 -10.70 -8.02
C GLU A 352 6.00 -10.90 -9.01
N VAL A 353 6.01 -10.12 -10.08
CA VAL A 353 7.04 -10.21 -11.12
C VAL A 353 7.52 -8.83 -11.54
N GLU A 354 8.84 -8.64 -11.58
CA GLU A 354 9.44 -7.44 -12.15
C GLU A 354 9.73 -7.65 -13.64
N VAL A 355 9.29 -6.69 -14.45
CA VAL A 355 9.49 -6.69 -15.90
C VAL A 355 10.09 -5.35 -16.32
N ARG A 356 11.20 -5.39 -17.07
CA ARG A 356 11.83 -4.22 -17.66
C ARG A 356 11.32 -3.98 -19.08
N ALA A 357 10.91 -2.74 -19.33
CA ALA A 357 10.52 -2.27 -20.65
C ALA A 357 11.73 -2.17 -21.60
N PRO A 358 11.55 -2.39 -22.91
CA PRO A 358 12.62 -2.24 -23.88
C PRO A 358 13.15 -0.80 -23.92
N GLU A 359 14.43 -0.66 -24.26
CA GLU A 359 15.12 0.64 -24.47
C GLU A 359 14.45 1.52 -25.55
N ARG A 360 13.65 0.92 -26.43
CA ARG A 360 12.84 1.63 -27.42
C ARG A 360 11.54 0.88 -27.63
N SER A 361 10.41 1.56 -27.39
CA SER A 361 9.09 1.08 -27.78
C SER A 361 8.33 2.14 -28.56
N LEU A 362 7.69 1.70 -29.66
CA LEU A 362 6.77 2.53 -30.44
C LEU A 362 5.31 2.40 -29.97
N ARG A 363 5.03 1.44 -29.08
CA ARG A 363 3.67 1.18 -28.59
C ARG A 363 3.42 1.95 -27.30
N ARG A 364 2.18 2.43 -27.11
CA ARG A 364 1.72 3.04 -25.85
C ARG A 364 1.36 2.02 -24.77
N THR A 365 1.07 0.80 -25.19
CA THR A 365 0.72 -0.32 -24.33
C THR A 365 1.41 -1.57 -24.86
N ALA A 366 1.92 -2.39 -23.95
CA ALA A 366 2.42 -3.72 -24.27
C ALA A 366 1.71 -4.75 -23.40
N THR A 367 1.35 -5.86 -24.03
CA THR A 367 0.89 -7.07 -23.36
C THR A 367 2.05 -8.03 -23.33
N ILE A 368 2.41 -8.49 -22.14
CA ILE A 368 3.40 -9.55 -21.91
C ILE A 368 2.60 -10.83 -21.64
N PRO A 369 2.63 -11.81 -22.57
CA PRO A 369 1.97 -13.09 -22.37
C PRO A 369 2.55 -13.82 -21.16
N ALA A 370 1.66 -14.42 -20.39
CA ALA A 370 1.99 -15.34 -19.31
C ALA A 370 0.89 -16.39 -19.20
N TYR A 371 1.12 -17.43 -18.42
CA TYR A 371 0.06 -18.35 -18.01
C TYR A 371 0.36 -18.94 -16.63
N ALA A 372 -0.70 -19.20 -15.88
CA ALA A 372 -0.62 -19.91 -14.61
C ALA A 372 -1.06 -21.37 -14.80
N LEU A 373 -0.38 -22.29 -14.13
CA LEU A 373 -0.78 -23.69 -14.00
C LEU A 373 -1.07 -23.98 -12.54
N TYR A 374 -2.22 -24.60 -12.25
CA TYR A 374 -2.65 -24.88 -10.90
C TYR A 374 -3.58 -26.09 -10.81
N TYR A 375 -3.65 -26.64 -9.60
CA TYR A 375 -4.64 -27.64 -9.23
C TYR A 375 -5.81 -26.97 -8.49
N VAL A 376 -7.02 -27.16 -9.02
CA VAL A 376 -8.26 -26.62 -8.47
C VAL A 376 -9.30 -27.73 -8.40
N CYS A 377 -10.09 -27.76 -7.34
CA CYS A 377 -11.25 -28.61 -7.22
C CYS A 377 -12.52 -27.76 -7.14
N GLU A 378 -13.64 -28.37 -7.50
CA GLU A 378 -14.96 -27.77 -7.32
C GLU A 378 -15.92 -28.80 -6.70
N ASP A 379 -16.64 -28.39 -5.65
CA ASP A 379 -17.55 -29.25 -4.88
C ASP A 379 -18.97 -29.35 -5.47
N VAL A 380 -19.22 -28.82 -6.66
CA VAL A 380 -20.48 -29.04 -7.40
C VAL A 380 -20.49 -30.44 -7.99
N ASN A 381 -19.38 -30.89 -8.60
CA ASN A 381 -19.22 -32.26 -9.09
C ASN A 381 -18.14 -33.08 -8.37
N GLY A 382 -17.41 -32.49 -7.41
CA GLY A 382 -16.34 -33.15 -6.66
C GLY A 382 -15.12 -33.48 -7.51
N LEU A 383 -14.86 -32.68 -8.55
CA LEU A 383 -13.79 -32.93 -9.52
C LEU A 383 -12.57 -32.04 -9.22
N CYS A 384 -11.42 -32.68 -9.05
CA CYS A 384 -10.12 -32.01 -8.99
C CYS A 384 -9.43 -32.03 -10.36
N MET A 385 -8.83 -30.91 -10.73
CA MET A 385 -8.41 -30.64 -12.09
C MET A 385 -7.07 -29.90 -12.11
N TYR A 386 -6.17 -30.31 -13.01
CA TYR A 386 -5.02 -29.49 -13.38
C TYR A 386 -5.40 -28.57 -14.54
N ARG A 387 -5.21 -27.26 -14.36
CA ARG A 387 -5.71 -26.23 -15.27
C ARG A 387 -4.65 -25.20 -15.62
N ARG A 388 -4.86 -24.59 -16.77
CA ARG A 388 -4.12 -23.46 -17.30
C ARG A 388 -5.01 -22.23 -17.34
N GLN A 389 -4.52 -21.10 -16.84
CA GLN A 389 -5.14 -19.80 -17.03
C GLN A 389 -4.16 -18.91 -17.80
N ASP A 390 -4.55 -18.46 -18.99
CA ASP A 390 -3.75 -17.51 -19.75
C ASP A 390 -3.81 -16.14 -19.03
N VAL A 391 -2.66 -15.47 -18.91
CA VAL A 391 -2.48 -14.24 -18.14
C VAL A 391 -1.90 -13.16 -19.06
N GLU A 392 -2.50 -11.97 -19.02
CA GLU A 392 -2.02 -10.82 -19.79
C GLU A 392 -1.48 -9.72 -18.88
N LEU A 393 -0.16 -9.60 -18.78
CA LEU A 393 0.45 -8.50 -18.03
C LEU A 393 0.49 -7.25 -18.92
N THR A 394 -0.34 -6.26 -18.59
CA THR A 394 -0.47 -5.04 -19.40
C THR A 394 0.36 -3.91 -18.81
N ALA A 395 1.41 -3.48 -19.53
CA ALA A 395 2.21 -2.31 -19.19
C ALA A 395 1.84 -1.12 -20.08
N ARG A 396 1.58 0.05 -19.48
CA ARG A 396 1.52 1.32 -20.21
C ARG A 396 2.93 1.89 -20.36
N ILE A 397 3.24 2.45 -21.53
CA ILE A 397 4.57 3.01 -21.84
C ILE A 397 4.46 4.52 -22.00
N ARG A 398 5.20 5.25 -21.15
CA ARG A 398 5.29 6.72 -21.20
C ARG A 398 6.03 7.14 -22.48
N ARG A 399 5.59 8.25 -23.07
CA ARG A 399 6.31 8.85 -24.19
C ARG A 399 7.60 9.49 -23.68
N PRO A 400 8.68 9.44 -24.47
CA PRO A 400 9.89 10.20 -24.18
C PRO A 400 9.64 11.72 -24.19
#